data_AF-A0ABD1UJ76-F1
#
_entry.id   AF-A0ABD1UJ76-F1
#
_cell.length_a   1.000
_cell.length_b   1.000
_cell.length_c   1.000
_cell.angle_alpha   90.00
_cell.angle_beta   90.00
_cell.angle_gamma   90.00
#
_symmetry.space_group_name_H-M   'P 1'
#
loop_
_entity.id
_entity.type
_entity.pdbx_description
1 polymer ?
#
loop_
_entity_poly.entity_id
_entity_poly.type
_entity_poly.pdbx_seq_one_letter_code
_entity_poly.pdbx_strand_id
1 'polypeptide(L)'
;MEEKWGALKFTITVMVTMTVTMEMRPQTPPCEMVAFGKKLKQRQIEEWQEYYINYKLMKKKVKQYANQIETGVLERRHVLKDFSRMLDNQIEKIVLFLLEQQGILASRIAELNEQRDTLQEQPDISKITELREAYREVGRDLLKLLFFVEMNAIGFRKILKKFDKRFGYKFTDYYVKTRANHPYSQLQQVFKHVGLGAVVGAISRNLSDLQDRQGSYLSIYDQPALPLQDPVVDSIKSAVDRLTNSTNLLNFLGQHALIMQEELPTAEEHTAEDKRYHFMSLLLNLANTFLYMVNTYIIVPTADDYSTSLGAAATVCGIVIGSMAVAQIFSSVYFSAWSNKSYFRPLVFSSVVLFLGNVMYALAYDLNSISVLLIGRLFCGLGSARAVNRRYISDCVPLKIRMQASAGFVSASALGMACGPALAGLLQTNFKIYKITFNQDTLPGWVMSIAWIIYLIWLWISFREPALETEVNHVPQDSKAEGNDKLEKGLVQPLLLTEAENQQDDVEDQGLDESEEAPEESRQARPTL
;
A
#
# COMPACT_ATOMS: atom_id res chain seq x y z
N MET A 1 19.53 3.83 -42.71
CA MET A 1 19.97 4.66 -41.56
C MET A 1 18.80 5.12 -40.67
N GLU A 2 17.55 5.07 -41.14
CA GLU A 2 16.37 5.48 -40.35
C GLU A 2 15.95 4.46 -39.29
N GLU A 3 16.17 3.16 -39.49
CA GLU A 3 15.84 2.12 -38.49
C GLU A 3 16.74 2.14 -37.23
N LYS A 4 17.99 2.65 -37.36
CA LYS A 4 18.95 2.69 -36.24
C LYS A 4 18.59 3.71 -35.16
N TRP A 5 17.77 4.71 -35.50
CA TRP A 5 17.23 5.68 -34.55
C TRP A 5 15.88 5.27 -33.98
N GLY A 6 15.23 4.25 -34.54
CA GLY A 6 13.93 3.76 -34.11
C GLY A 6 13.94 3.17 -32.71
N ALA A 7 14.94 2.36 -32.38
CA ALA A 7 15.06 1.75 -31.05
C ALA A 7 15.36 2.78 -29.95
N LEU A 8 16.28 3.73 -30.20
CA LEU A 8 16.61 4.80 -29.24
C LEU A 8 15.44 5.79 -29.09
N LYS A 9 14.76 6.15 -30.20
CA LYS A 9 13.54 6.94 -30.14
C LYS A 9 12.42 6.18 -29.44
N PHE A 10 12.30 4.87 -29.61
CA PHE A 10 11.29 4.07 -28.93
C PHE A 10 11.56 3.99 -27.42
N THR A 11 12.81 3.77 -27.00
CA THR A 11 13.18 3.77 -25.58
C THR A 11 13.00 5.14 -24.93
N ILE A 12 13.41 6.22 -25.60
CA ILE A 12 13.19 7.60 -25.12
C ILE A 12 11.70 7.93 -25.14
N THR A 13 10.96 7.55 -26.18
CA THR A 13 9.51 7.79 -26.27
C THR A 13 8.75 6.99 -25.23
N VAL A 14 9.12 5.74 -24.93
CA VAL A 14 8.49 4.94 -23.88
C VAL A 14 8.83 5.50 -22.49
N MET A 15 10.08 5.92 -22.24
CA MET A 15 10.44 6.58 -20.98
C MET A 15 9.74 7.93 -20.82
N VAL A 16 9.67 8.76 -21.87
CA VAL A 16 8.96 10.05 -21.88
C VAL A 16 7.45 9.84 -21.78
N THR A 17 6.88 8.82 -22.44
CA THR A 17 5.44 8.50 -22.37
C THR A 17 5.07 7.93 -20.99
N MET A 18 5.95 7.16 -20.34
CA MET A 18 5.80 6.77 -18.93
C MET A 18 5.93 7.97 -17.98
N THR A 19 6.76 8.96 -18.32
CA THR A 19 6.91 10.21 -17.55
C THR A 19 5.69 11.12 -17.73
N VAL A 20 5.12 11.20 -18.94
CA VAL A 20 3.91 11.99 -19.25
C VAL A 20 2.64 11.33 -18.71
N THR A 21 2.56 10.00 -18.71
CA THR A 21 1.44 9.26 -18.04
C THR A 21 1.55 9.30 -16.51
N MET A 22 2.74 9.57 -15.94
CA MET A 22 2.89 9.94 -14.52
C MET A 22 2.32 11.31 -14.19
N GLU A 23 2.28 12.23 -15.16
CA GLU A 23 1.85 13.63 -14.98
C GLU A 23 0.36 13.83 -15.32
N MET A 24 -0.20 13.00 -16.21
CA MET A 24 -1.63 12.99 -16.51
C MET A 24 -2.39 12.01 -15.62
N ARG A 25 -2.66 12.44 -14.38
CA ARG A 25 -3.79 11.90 -13.63
C ARG A 25 -5.07 12.27 -14.40
N PRO A 26 -6.06 11.37 -14.59
CA PRO A 26 -7.40 11.85 -14.90
C PRO A 26 -7.76 12.84 -13.80
N GLN A 27 -8.08 14.08 -14.17
CA GLN A 27 -8.75 14.98 -13.27
C GLN A 27 -10.03 14.25 -12.87
N THR A 28 -10.02 13.66 -11.67
CA THR A 28 -11.25 13.26 -11.02
C THR A 28 -12.14 14.49 -11.05
N PRO A 29 -13.35 14.43 -11.62
CA PRO A 29 -14.23 15.58 -11.61
C PRO A 29 -14.35 16.04 -10.16
N PRO A 30 -14.43 17.37 -9.90
CA PRO A 30 -14.62 17.86 -8.55
C PRO A 30 -15.87 17.19 -8.00
N CYS A 31 -15.68 16.21 -7.11
CA CYS A 31 -16.77 15.49 -6.50
C CYS A 31 -17.58 16.53 -5.74
N GLU A 32 -18.78 16.81 -6.26
CA GLU A 32 -19.69 17.82 -5.73
C GLU A 32 -19.75 17.70 -4.21
N MET A 33 -19.28 18.76 -3.57
CA MET A 33 -19.09 18.83 -2.14
C MET A 33 -20.41 19.23 -1.46
N VAL A 34 -21.54 18.63 -1.84
CA VAL A 34 -22.87 18.94 -1.29
C VAL A 34 -23.71 17.66 -1.42
N ALA A 35 -24.25 16.95 -0.42
CA ALA A 35 -24.41 17.15 1.00
C ALA A 35 -24.43 15.77 1.72
N PHE A 36 -23.27 15.25 2.12
CA PHE A 36 -23.21 13.97 2.88
C PHE A 36 -24.07 14.00 4.14
N GLY A 37 -24.17 15.14 4.84
CA GLY A 37 -25.04 15.25 6.02
C GLY A 37 -26.53 15.10 5.72
N LYS A 38 -27.01 15.56 4.54
CA LYS A 38 -28.40 15.35 4.10
C LYS A 38 -28.63 13.89 3.70
N LYS A 39 -27.66 13.32 2.96
CA LYS A 39 -27.66 11.90 2.56
C LYS A 39 -27.61 10.94 3.75
N LEU A 40 -26.87 11.31 4.80
CA LEU A 40 -26.82 10.55 6.05
C LEU A 40 -28.22 10.53 6.66
N LYS A 41 -28.81 11.69 6.95
CA LYS A 41 -30.17 11.81 7.53
C LYS A 41 -31.25 11.07 6.74
N GLN A 42 -31.25 11.17 5.41
CA GLN A 42 -32.27 10.56 4.54
C GLN A 42 -32.15 9.03 4.44
N ARG A 43 -31.00 8.47 4.78
CA ARG A 43 -30.72 7.03 4.63
C ARG A 43 -30.45 6.37 5.98
N GLN A 44 -30.77 7.00 7.11
CA GLN A 44 -30.64 6.34 8.41
C GLN A 44 -31.77 5.35 8.56
N ILE A 45 -31.47 4.21 9.18
CA ILE A 45 -32.50 3.29 9.66
C ILE A 45 -33.19 4.00 10.85
N GLU A 46 -34.52 4.14 10.79
CA GLU A 46 -35.30 4.91 11.76
C GLU A 46 -35.11 4.41 13.20
N GLU A 47 -35.07 3.08 13.37
CA GLU A 47 -34.85 2.41 14.65
C GLU A 47 -33.48 2.71 15.27
N TRP A 48 -32.46 3.04 14.46
CA TRP A 48 -31.07 3.14 14.91
C TRP A 48 -30.51 4.57 14.83
N GLN A 49 -31.37 5.58 14.62
CA GLN A 49 -30.95 6.97 14.39
C GLN A 49 -30.00 7.51 15.46
N GLU A 50 -30.25 7.17 16.73
CA GLU A 50 -29.48 7.63 17.89
C GLU A 50 -28.04 7.09 17.90
N TYR A 51 -27.82 5.92 17.32
CA TYR A 51 -26.52 5.26 17.31
C TYR A 51 -25.62 5.73 16.16
N TYR A 52 -26.15 6.45 15.16
CA TYR A 52 -25.31 7.01 14.10
C TYR A 52 -24.40 8.15 14.59
N ILE A 53 -23.31 8.37 13.87
CA ILE A 53 -22.41 9.51 14.09
C ILE A 53 -23.15 10.84 13.94
N ASN A 54 -23.05 11.71 14.94
CA ASN A 54 -23.62 13.05 14.88
C ASN A 54 -22.78 14.00 14.01
N TYR A 55 -22.74 13.76 12.70
CA TYR A 55 -21.89 14.48 11.76
C TYR A 55 -22.16 16.00 11.73
N LYS A 56 -23.41 16.43 12.00
CA LYS A 56 -23.78 17.85 12.05
C LYS A 56 -23.11 18.55 13.24
N LEU A 57 -23.21 17.96 14.43
CA LEU A 57 -22.56 18.45 15.65
C LEU A 57 -21.04 18.52 15.47
N MET A 58 -20.44 17.43 14.98
CA MET A 58 -19.00 17.36 14.74
C MET A 58 -18.54 18.45 13.77
N LYS A 59 -19.27 18.67 12.68
CA LYS A 59 -18.97 19.75 11.71
C LYS A 59 -19.07 21.15 12.34
N LYS A 60 -20.06 21.38 13.21
CA LYS A 60 -20.23 22.66 13.92
C LYS A 60 -19.04 22.93 14.84
N LYS A 61 -18.63 21.94 15.63
CA LYS A 61 -17.45 22.02 16.52
C LYS A 61 -16.15 22.29 15.76
N VAL A 62 -15.94 21.62 14.63
CA VAL A 62 -14.79 21.87 13.75
C VAL A 62 -14.75 23.32 13.24
N LYS A 63 -15.90 23.94 12.95
CA LYS A 63 -15.97 25.36 12.58
C LYS A 63 -15.69 26.28 13.77
N GLN A 64 -16.22 25.95 14.96
CA GLN A 64 -15.99 26.71 16.19
C GLN A 64 -14.50 26.74 16.57
N TYR A 65 -13.82 25.59 16.52
CA TYR A 65 -12.39 25.52 16.80
C TYR A 65 -11.54 26.33 15.82
N ALA A 66 -11.94 26.42 14.54
CA ALA A 66 -11.25 27.26 13.56
C ALA A 66 -11.33 28.74 13.96
N ASN A 67 -12.53 29.22 14.29
CA ASN A 67 -12.74 30.60 14.73
C ASN A 67 -12.00 30.92 16.04
N GLN A 68 -11.95 29.98 16.99
CA GLN A 68 -11.29 30.17 18.29
C GLN A 68 -9.75 30.16 18.22
N ILE A 69 -9.18 29.47 17.24
CA ILE A 69 -7.73 29.50 16.96
C ILE A 69 -7.36 30.83 16.28
N GLU A 70 -8.18 31.33 15.37
CA GLU A 70 -7.96 32.62 14.70
C GLU A 70 -8.03 33.81 15.67
N THR A 71 -8.88 33.74 16.70
CA THR A 71 -8.98 34.78 17.74
C THR A 71 -7.95 34.64 18.87
N GLY A 72 -7.07 33.63 18.84
CA GLY A 72 -6.02 33.42 19.83
C GLY A 72 -6.50 32.95 21.21
N VAL A 73 -7.77 32.54 21.34
CA VAL A 73 -8.42 32.21 22.62
C VAL A 73 -8.06 30.80 23.11
N LEU A 74 -7.69 29.88 22.21
CA LEU A 74 -7.52 28.47 22.55
C LEU A 74 -6.20 27.90 22.04
N GLU A 75 -5.43 27.25 22.94
CA GLU A 75 -4.22 26.55 22.55
C GLU A 75 -4.52 25.36 21.63
N ARG A 76 -3.74 25.25 20.55
CA ARG A 76 -3.84 24.19 19.53
C ARG A 76 -3.88 22.77 20.12
N ARG A 77 -3.18 22.53 21.24
CA ARG A 77 -3.14 21.22 21.92
C ARG A 77 -4.48 20.85 22.57
N HIS A 78 -5.20 21.84 23.09
CA HIS A 78 -6.51 21.65 23.71
C HIS A 78 -7.56 21.24 22.67
N VAL A 79 -7.57 21.90 21.51
CA VAL A 79 -8.46 21.55 20.38
C VAL A 79 -8.28 20.10 19.92
N LEU A 80 -7.03 19.63 19.82
CA LEU A 80 -6.74 18.25 19.43
C LEU A 80 -7.28 17.26 20.47
N LYS A 81 -7.00 17.50 21.77
CA LYS A 81 -7.44 16.64 22.86
C LYS A 81 -8.97 16.56 22.95
N ASP A 82 -9.64 17.70 22.86
CA ASP A 82 -11.10 17.77 22.94
C ASP A 82 -11.79 17.15 21.73
N PHE A 83 -11.26 17.37 20.53
CA PHE A 83 -11.79 16.74 19.34
C PHE A 83 -11.55 15.22 19.34
N SER A 84 -10.40 14.75 19.82
CA SER A 84 -10.15 13.31 20.04
C SER A 84 -11.14 12.69 21.01
N ARG A 85 -11.37 13.31 22.18
CA ARG A 85 -12.35 12.82 23.16
C ARG A 85 -13.77 12.76 22.57
N MET A 86 -14.16 13.77 21.80
CA MET A 86 -15.46 13.78 21.14
C MET A 86 -15.59 12.68 20.07
N LEU A 87 -14.52 12.40 19.31
CA LEU A 87 -14.49 11.27 18.38
C LEU A 87 -14.58 9.93 19.10
N ASP A 88 -13.81 9.75 20.19
CA ASP A 88 -13.81 8.53 21.00
C ASP A 88 -15.23 8.23 21.50
N ASN A 89 -15.93 9.21 22.07
CA ASN A 89 -17.31 9.04 22.55
C ASN A 89 -18.28 8.64 21.41
N GLN A 90 -18.09 9.15 20.20
CA GLN A 90 -18.92 8.75 19.05
C GLN A 90 -18.61 7.32 18.60
N ILE A 91 -17.34 6.92 18.62
CA ILE A 91 -16.91 5.57 18.25
C ILE A 91 -17.41 4.56 19.27
N GLU A 92 -17.24 4.85 20.56
CA GLU A 92 -17.72 4.02 21.67
C GLU A 92 -19.21 3.71 21.55
N LYS A 93 -20.02 4.75 21.36
CA LYS A 93 -21.47 4.61 21.16
C LYS A 93 -21.81 3.66 20.01
N ILE A 94 -21.15 3.81 18.85
CA ILE A 94 -21.39 2.99 17.66
C ILE A 94 -20.92 1.55 17.90
N VAL A 95 -19.81 1.38 18.60
CA VAL A 95 -19.22 0.09 18.92
C VAL A 95 -20.08 -0.73 19.87
N LEU A 96 -20.55 -0.11 20.95
CA LEU A 96 -21.41 -0.78 21.94
C LEU A 96 -22.68 -1.31 21.26
N PHE A 97 -23.31 -0.48 20.43
CA PHE A 97 -24.47 -0.88 19.64
C PHE A 97 -24.15 -2.00 18.64
N LEU A 98 -23.00 -1.92 17.95
CA LEU A 98 -22.57 -2.99 17.03
C LEU A 98 -22.40 -4.32 17.75
N LEU A 99 -21.78 -4.34 18.93
CA LEU A 99 -21.58 -5.56 19.72
C LEU A 99 -22.90 -6.15 20.20
N GLU A 100 -23.84 -5.30 20.64
CA GLU A 100 -25.19 -5.74 21.03
C GLU A 100 -25.92 -6.41 19.86
N GLN A 101 -25.94 -5.78 18.69
CA GLN A 101 -26.58 -6.33 17.50
C GLN A 101 -25.90 -7.62 17.00
N GLN A 102 -24.57 -7.71 17.10
CA GLN A 102 -23.85 -8.95 16.82
C GLN A 102 -24.24 -10.08 17.79
N GLY A 103 -24.41 -9.77 19.08
CA GLY A 103 -24.88 -10.72 20.08
C GLY A 103 -26.28 -11.25 19.78
N ILE A 104 -27.22 -10.37 19.43
CA ILE A 104 -28.60 -10.74 19.06
C ILE A 104 -28.60 -11.67 17.83
N LEU A 105 -27.85 -11.31 16.79
CA LEU A 105 -27.73 -12.14 15.58
C LEU A 105 -27.09 -13.50 15.89
N ALA A 106 -26.05 -13.53 16.73
CA ALA A 106 -25.38 -14.76 17.12
C ALA A 106 -26.30 -15.70 17.90
N SER A 107 -27.07 -15.18 18.88
CA SER A 107 -28.05 -15.97 19.64
C SER A 107 -29.14 -16.54 18.72
N ARG A 108 -29.67 -15.72 17.81
CA ARG A 108 -30.70 -16.17 16.85
C ARG A 108 -30.16 -17.24 15.91
N ILE A 109 -28.91 -17.13 15.46
CA ILE A 109 -28.26 -18.19 14.66
C ILE A 109 -28.08 -19.47 15.47
N ALA A 110 -27.72 -19.38 16.75
CA ALA A 110 -27.57 -20.55 17.62
C ALA A 110 -28.90 -21.30 17.79
N GLU A 111 -29.99 -20.58 18.06
CA GLU A 111 -31.35 -21.16 18.15
C GLU A 111 -31.77 -21.84 16.83
N LEU A 112 -31.50 -21.22 15.68
CA LEU A 112 -31.79 -21.81 14.37
C LEU A 112 -30.90 -23.02 14.05
N ASN A 113 -29.70 -23.10 14.61
CA ASN A 113 -28.86 -24.28 14.46
C ASN A 113 -29.41 -25.45 15.28
N GLU A 114 -29.91 -25.21 16.49
CA GLU A 114 -30.56 -26.26 17.31
C GLU A 114 -31.85 -26.80 16.64
N GLN A 115 -32.65 -25.91 16.05
CA GLN A 115 -33.81 -26.30 15.24
C GLN A 115 -33.40 -27.09 13.99
N ARG A 116 -32.24 -26.79 13.40
CA ARG A 116 -31.71 -27.55 12.27
C ARG A 116 -31.27 -28.96 12.69
N ASP A 117 -30.58 -29.08 13.82
CA ASP A 117 -30.08 -30.37 14.32
C ASP A 117 -31.25 -31.31 14.66
N THR A 118 -32.31 -30.79 15.28
CA THR A 118 -33.54 -31.57 15.53
C THR A 118 -34.28 -31.99 14.24
N LEU A 119 -34.31 -31.13 13.21
CA LEU A 119 -34.89 -31.46 11.91
C LEU A 119 -34.06 -32.45 11.09
N GLN A 120 -32.76 -32.61 11.39
CA GLN A 120 -31.94 -33.64 10.77
C GLN A 120 -32.36 -35.05 11.18
N GLU A 121 -32.94 -35.21 12.37
CA GLU A 121 -33.44 -36.50 12.86
C GLU A 121 -34.82 -36.86 12.27
N GLN A 122 -35.65 -35.85 11.94
CA GLN A 122 -36.97 -36.02 11.35
C GLN A 122 -37.21 -35.03 10.21
N PRO A 123 -36.96 -35.41 8.94
CA PRO A 123 -37.07 -34.50 7.81
C PRO A 123 -38.53 -34.16 7.49
N ASP A 124 -38.89 -32.88 7.62
CA ASP A 124 -40.18 -32.31 7.23
C ASP A 124 -39.94 -31.10 6.30
N ILE A 125 -40.47 -31.18 5.08
CA ILE A 125 -40.28 -30.19 4.02
C ILE A 125 -40.88 -28.82 4.39
N SER A 126 -41.99 -28.80 5.15
CA SER A 126 -42.61 -27.54 5.60
C SER A 126 -41.67 -26.82 6.57
N LYS A 127 -41.15 -27.56 7.57
CA LYS A 127 -40.24 -27.02 8.58
C LYS A 127 -38.89 -26.60 8.00
N ILE A 128 -38.38 -27.30 6.98
CA ILE A 128 -37.17 -26.89 6.25
C ILE A 128 -37.37 -25.54 5.53
N THR A 129 -38.55 -25.33 4.95
CA THR A 129 -38.89 -24.07 4.27
C THR A 129 -39.03 -22.91 5.26
N GLU A 130 -39.67 -23.16 6.41
CA GLU A 130 -39.77 -22.20 7.52
C GLU A 130 -38.40 -21.83 8.09
N LEU A 131 -37.54 -22.82 8.33
CA LEU A 131 -36.17 -22.62 8.80
C LEU A 131 -35.35 -21.79 7.81
N ARG A 132 -35.49 -22.06 6.50
CA ARG A 132 -34.82 -21.29 5.45
C ARG A 132 -35.25 -19.82 5.45
N GLU A 133 -36.55 -19.53 5.59
CA GLU A 133 -37.02 -18.15 5.67
C GLU A 133 -36.54 -17.47 6.97
N ALA A 134 -36.47 -18.20 8.08
CA ALA A 134 -35.90 -17.69 9.31
C ALA A 134 -34.41 -17.30 9.17
N TYR A 135 -33.60 -18.11 8.48
CA TYR A 135 -32.21 -17.74 8.13
C TYR A 135 -32.13 -16.53 7.19
N ARG A 136 -33.08 -16.39 6.25
CA ARG A 136 -33.16 -15.22 5.37
C ARG A 136 -33.49 -13.94 6.15
N GLU A 137 -34.37 -14.01 7.14
CA GLU A 137 -34.67 -12.89 8.02
C GLU A 137 -33.42 -12.43 8.79
N VAL A 138 -32.66 -13.37 9.38
CA VAL A 138 -31.37 -13.05 10.00
C VAL A 138 -30.41 -12.41 8.98
N GLY A 139 -30.39 -12.89 7.74
CA GLY A 139 -29.63 -12.28 6.65
C GLY A 139 -30.04 -10.85 6.32
N ARG A 140 -31.34 -10.53 6.33
CA ARG A 140 -31.87 -9.16 6.14
C ARG A 140 -31.47 -8.24 7.29
N ASP A 141 -31.52 -8.73 8.52
CA ASP A 141 -31.07 -7.96 9.69
C ASP A 141 -29.55 -7.73 9.68
N LEU A 142 -28.76 -8.71 9.24
CA LEU A 142 -27.33 -8.53 9.00
C LEU A 142 -27.06 -7.48 7.92
N LEU A 143 -27.85 -7.43 6.85
CA LEU A 143 -27.72 -6.40 5.81
C LEU A 143 -27.95 -4.99 6.36
N LYS A 144 -28.95 -4.82 7.24
CA LYS A 144 -29.16 -3.55 7.96
C LYS A 144 -27.92 -3.17 8.76
N LEU A 145 -27.36 -4.13 9.51
CA LEU A 145 -26.17 -3.92 10.34
C LEU A 145 -24.92 -3.56 9.51
N LEU A 146 -24.68 -4.25 8.39
CA LEU A 146 -23.58 -3.95 7.48
C LEU A 146 -23.70 -2.53 6.91
N PHE A 147 -24.91 -2.12 6.53
CA PHE A 147 -25.17 -0.78 6.04
C PHE A 147 -24.99 0.30 7.13
N PHE A 148 -25.39 0.04 8.36
CA PHE A 148 -25.14 0.91 9.51
C PHE A 148 -23.63 1.15 9.71
N VAL A 149 -22.84 0.07 9.70
CA VAL A 149 -21.39 0.15 9.87
C VAL A 149 -20.73 0.91 8.72
N GLU A 150 -21.14 0.65 7.47
CA GLU A 150 -20.67 1.36 6.28
C GLU A 150 -20.86 2.87 6.42
N MET A 151 -22.07 3.29 6.78
CA MET A 151 -22.44 4.70 6.84
C MET A 151 -21.68 5.46 7.94
N ASN A 152 -21.52 4.83 9.11
CA ASN A 152 -20.74 5.38 10.22
C ASN A 152 -19.25 5.48 9.88
N ALA A 153 -18.68 4.45 9.26
CA ALA A 153 -17.29 4.45 8.83
C ALA A 153 -16.99 5.57 7.82
N ILE A 154 -17.90 5.79 6.86
CA ILE A 154 -17.80 6.91 5.89
C ILE A 154 -17.91 8.25 6.62
N GLY A 155 -18.79 8.38 7.61
CA GLY A 155 -18.96 9.59 8.41
C GLY A 155 -17.70 9.96 9.17
N PHE A 156 -17.06 9.00 9.84
CA PHE A 156 -15.78 9.19 10.52
C PHE A 156 -14.68 9.64 9.55
N ARG A 157 -14.56 8.96 8.39
CA ARG A 157 -13.57 9.33 7.37
C ARG A 157 -13.76 10.78 6.89
N LYS A 158 -15.00 11.19 6.64
CA LYS A 158 -15.30 12.55 6.15
C LYS A 158 -15.04 13.61 7.20
N ILE A 159 -15.29 13.35 8.48
CA ILE A 159 -15.03 14.34 9.53
C ILE A 159 -13.53 14.48 9.81
N LEU A 160 -12.79 13.36 9.83
CA LEU A 160 -11.33 13.34 9.97
C LEU A 160 -10.68 14.15 8.83
N LYS A 161 -11.04 13.86 7.57
CA LYS A 161 -10.56 14.64 6.40
C LYS A 161 -10.93 16.12 6.47
N LYS A 162 -12.08 16.47 7.05
CA LYS A 162 -12.51 17.85 7.21
C LYS A 162 -11.70 18.59 8.28
N PHE A 163 -11.32 17.90 9.34
CA PHE A 163 -10.43 18.42 10.38
C PHE A 163 -9.05 18.71 9.80
N ASP A 164 -8.41 17.73 9.16
CA ASP A 164 -7.08 17.89 8.56
C ASP A 164 -7.05 19.03 7.52
N LYS A 165 -8.06 19.11 6.64
CA LYS A 165 -8.12 20.17 5.61
C LYS A 165 -8.22 21.58 6.21
N ARG A 166 -8.85 21.74 7.37
CA ARG A 166 -9.03 23.06 7.99
C ARG A 166 -7.79 23.51 8.76
N PHE A 167 -7.13 22.58 9.43
CA PHE A 167 -6.04 22.94 10.35
C PHE A 167 -4.64 22.61 9.80
N GLY A 168 -4.55 21.94 8.64
CA GLY A 168 -3.29 21.58 7.98
C GLY A 168 -2.48 20.50 8.70
N TYR A 169 -3.05 19.83 9.71
CA TYR A 169 -2.36 18.78 10.48
C TYR A 169 -2.54 17.39 9.88
N LYS A 170 -1.61 16.50 10.22
CA LYS A 170 -1.77 15.05 10.19
C LYS A 170 -2.55 14.56 11.45
N PHE A 171 -3.68 15.21 11.79
CA PHE A 171 -4.44 14.82 13.00
C PHE A 171 -5.01 13.42 12.85
N THR A 172 -5.53 13.10 11.67
CA THR A 172 -5.95 11.73 11.35
C THR A 172 -4.86 10.72 11.69
N ASP A 173 -3.62 10.96 11.27
CA ASP A 173 -2.48 10.07 11.48
C ASP A 173 -2.19 9.89 12.97
N TYR A 174 -2.17 11.00 13.72
CA TYR A 174 -2.00 10.99 15.18
C TYR A 174 -3.12 10.21 15.89
N TYR A 175 -4.37 10.51 15.56
CA TYR A 175 -5.54 9.93 16.21
C TYR A 175 -5.63 8.43 15.93
N VAL A 176 -5.40 8.05 14.66
CA VAL A 176 -5.32 6.67 14.21
C VAL A 176 -4.15 5.95 14.87
N LYS A 177 -2.94 6.52 14.91
CA LYS A 177 -1.77 5.87 15.54
C LYS A 177 -2.02 5.57 17.02
N THR A 178 -2.56 6.54 17.74
CA THR A 178 -2.78 6.43 19.19
C THR A 178 -3.89 5.43 19.53
N ARG A 179 -4.90 5.30 18.67
CA ARG A 179 -6.05 4.43 18.91
C ARG A 179 -5.96 3.09 18.20
N ALA A 180 -5.34 2.95 17.03
CA ALA A 180 -5.33 1.71 16.24
C ALA A 180 -4.46 0.60 16.84
N ASN A 181 -3.42 0.92 17.60
CA ASN A 181 -2.48 -0.08 18.14
C ASN A 181 -2.80 -0.57 19.56
N HIS A 182 -3.83 -0.02 20.19
CA HIS A 182 -4.22 -0.42 21.54
C HIS A 182 -5.03 -1.73 21.50
N PRO A 183 -4.73 -2.74 22.33
CA PRO A 183 -5.45 -4.03 22.33
C PRO A 183 -6.95 -3.90 22.64
N TYR A 184 -7.36 -2.82 23.31
CA TYR A 184 -8.77 -2.48 23.59
C TYR A 184 -9.34 -1.41 22.65
N SER A 185 -8.80 -1.27 21.44
CA SER A 185 -9.22 -0.24 20.51
C SER A 185 -10.62 -0.50 19.95
N GLN A 186 -11.58 0.29 20.44
CA GLN A 186 -12.95 0.39 19.90
C GLN A 186 -12.94 0.78 18.40
N LEU A 187 -11.91 1.51 17.96
CA LEU A 187 -11.70 1.88 16.56
C LEU A 187 -11.58 0.64 15.65
N GLN A 188 -10.93 -0.43 16.10
CA GLN A 188 -10.76 -1.64 15.30
C GLN A 188 -12.09 -2.38 15.07
N GLN A 189 -13.03 -2.33 16.01
CA GLN A 189 -14.30 -3.06 15.88
C GLN A 189 -15.18 -2.47 14.77
N VAL A 190 -15.23 -1.14 14.65
CA VAL A 190 -15.96 -0.45 13.57
C VAL A 190 -15.28 -0.60 12.21
N PHE A 191 -13.95 -0.65 12.15
CA PHE A 191 -13.22 -0.59 10.87
C PHE A 191 -12.68 -1.91 10.34
N LYS A 192 -12.41 -2.90 11.20
CA LYS A 192 -12.04 -4.26 10.76
C LYS A 192 -13.23 -5.20 10.72
N HIS A 193 -14.42 -4.75 11.15
CA HIS A 193 -15.65 -5.54 11.14
C HIS A 193 -15.48 -6.89 11.86
N VAL A 194 -14.71 -6.88 12.95
CA VAL A 194 -14.36 -8.10 13.70
C VAL A 194 -15.65 -8.76 14.19
N GLY A 195 -15.81 -10.05 13.93
CA GLY A 195 -17.01 -10.82 14.29
C GLY A 195 -18.11 -10.86 13.22
N LEU A 196 -18.28 -9.82 12.37
CA LEU A 196 -19.29 -9.83 11.30
C LEU A 196 -19.00 -10.91 10.25
N GLY A 197 -17.72 -11.17 9.95
CA GLY A 197 -17.33 -12.22 9.00
C GLY A 197 -17.74 -13.63 9.44
N ALA A 198 -17.76 -13.90 10.75
CA ALA A 198 -18.22 -15.19 11.28
C ALA A 198 -19.74 -15.35 11.11
N VAL A 199 -20.51 -14.29 11.38
CA VAL A 199 -21.97 -14.26 11.18
C VAL A 199 -22.32 -14.41 9.69
N VAL A 200 -21.63 -13.68 8.81
CA VAL A 200 -21.75 -13.83 7.34
C VAL A 200 -21.48 -15.28 6.93
N GLY A 201 -20.36 -15.85 7.37
CA GLY A 201 -19.98 -17.22 7.03
C GLY A 201 -20.97 -18.26 7.54
N ALA A 202 -21.51 -18.09 8.76
CA ALA A 202 -22.51 -18.98 9.33
C ALA A 202 -23.82 -18.97 8.51
N ILE A 203 -24.34 -17.78 8.19
CA ILE A 203 -25.58 -17.62 7.41
C ILE A 203 -25.40 -18.17 5.99
N SER A 204 -24.31 -17.81 5.31
CA SER A 204 -24.04 -18.28 3.94
C SER A 204 -23.91 -19.80 3.87
N ARG A 205 -23.23 -20.42 4.85
CA ARG A 205 -23.09 -21.88 4.92
C ARG A 205 -24.44 -22.56 5.19
N ASN A 206 -25.21 -22.06 6.14
CA ASN A 206 -26.49 -22.65 6.52
C ASN A 206 -27.55 -22.53 5.42
N LEU A 207 -27.62 -21.40 4.72
CA LEU A 207 -28.51 -21.24 3.57
C LEU A 207 -28.13 -22.13 2.39
N SER A 208 -26.82 -22.32 2.14
CA SER A 208 -26.34 -23.23 1.09
C SER A 208 -26.69 -24.69 1.39
N ASP A 209 -26.46 -25.17 2.61
CA ASP A 209 -26.77 -26.55 2.98
C ASP A 209 -28.28 -26.86 2.92
N LEU A 210 -29.13 -25.91 3.34
CA LEU A 210 -30.59 -26.07 3.23
C LEU A 210 -31.07 -26.06 1.77
N GLN A 211 -30.40 -25.33 0.89
CA GLN A 211 -30.71 -25.30 -0.55
C GLN A 211 -30.36 -26.62 -1.25
N ASP A 212 -29.18 -27.21 -0.95
CA ASP A 212 -28.76 -28.50 -1.50
C ASP A 212 -29.69 -29.64 -1.06
N ARG A 213 -30.13 -29.62 0.21
CA ARG A 213 -31.05 -30.63 0.76
C ARG A 213 -32.45 -30.52 0.17
N GLN A 214 -32.99 -29.31 -0.02
CA GLN A 214 -34.30 -29.12 -0.64
C GLN A 214 -34.36 -29.67 -2.08
N GLY A 215 -33.26 -29.59 -2.83
CA GLY A 215 -33.15 -30.20 -4.16
C GLY A 215 -33.22 -31.73 -4.16
N SER A 216 -32.83 -32.38 -3.06
CA SER A 216 -32.91 -33.84 -2.91
C SER A 216 -34.31 -34.35 -2.56
N TYR A 217 -35.20 -33.49 -2.04
CA TYR A 217 -36.57 -33.86 -1.63
C TYR A 217 -37.66 -33.43 -2.62
N LEU A 218 -37.35 -32.57 -3.60
CA LEU A 218 -38.28 -32.23 -4.68
C LEU A 218 -38.30 -33.33 -5.74
N SER A 219 -39.51 -33.76 -6.14
CA SER A 219 -39.72 -34.66 -7.28
C SER A 219 -39.16 -34.03 -8.56
N ILE A 220 -38.44 -34.83 -9.36
CA ILE A 220 -37.78 -34.45 -10.62
C ILE A 220 -38.76 -33.81 -11.64
N TYR A 221 -40.06 -34.02 -11.45
CA TYR A 221 -41.12 -33.58 -12.35
C TYR A 221 -41.74 -32.21 -12.02
N ASP A 222 -41.42 -31.59 -10.88
CA ASP A 222 -42.12 -30.40 -10.36
C ASP A 222 -41.33 -29.07 -10.38
N GLN A 223 -40.14 -28.99 -10.99
CA GLN A 223 -39.30 -27.79 -10.84
C GLN A 223 -39.49 -26.70 -11.93
N PRO A 224 -39.99 -25.49 -11.58
CA PRO A 224 -39.51 -24.27 -12.21
C PRO A 224 -38.03 -24.05 -11.83
N ALA A 225 -37.21 -23.62 -12.79
CA ALA A 225 -35.77 -23.41 -12.60
C ALA A 225 -35.49 -22.37 -11.48
N LEU A 226 -35.21 -22.85 -10.26
CA LEU A 226 -34.80 -22.00 -9.14
C LEU A 226 -33.33 -21.57 -9.33
N PRO A 227 -32.98 -20.30 -9.05
CA PRO A 227 -31.61 -19.82 -9.18
C PRO A 227 -30.65 -20.59 -8.27
N LEU A 228 -29.46 -20.88 -8.79
CA LEU A 228 -28.39 -21.68 -8.15
C LEU A 228 -27.87 -21.10 -6.82
N GLN A 229 -28.23 -19.87 -6.45
CA GLN A 229 -27.74 -19.18 -5.26
C GLN A 229 -28.84 -18.30 -4.64
N ASP A 230 -28.95 -18.31 -3.30
CA ASP A 230 -29.98 -17.53 -2.59
C ASP A 230 -29.70 -16.01 -2.71
N PRO A 231 -30.68 -15.18 -3.13
CA PRO A 231 -30.47 -13.75 -3.40
C PRO A 231 -30.04 -12.94 -2.16
N VAL A 232 -30.35 -13.44 -0.95
CA VAL A 232 -29.89 -12.82 0.29
C VAL A 232 -28.38 -12.99 0.45
N VAL A 233 -27.82 -14.15 0.06
CA VAL A 233 -26.37 -14.42 0.13
C VAL A 233 -25.59 -13.51 -0.82
N ASP A 234 -26.10 -13.30 -2.03
CA ASP A 234 -25.50 -12.37 -3.01
C ASP A 234 -25.55 -10.92 -2.52
N SER A 235 -26.66 -10.53 -1.89
CA SER A 235 -26.82 -9.22 -1.29
C SER A 235 -25.83 -9.01 -0.14
N ILE A 236 -25.64 -10.02 0.72
CA ILE A 236 -24.65 -9.98 1.82
C ILE A 236 -23.24 -9.85 1.26
N LYS A 237 -22.89 -10.65 0.24
CA LYS A 237 -21.57 -10.59 -0.40
C LYS A 237 -21.30 -9.20 -1.00
N SER A 238 -22.27 -8.66 -1.73
CA SER A 238 -22.19 -7.30 -2.29
C SER A 238 -22.07 -6.24 -1.18
N ALA A 239 -22.79 -6.37 -0.07
CA ALA A 239 -22.69 -5.47 1.07
C ALA A 239 -21.32 -5.55 1.76
N VAL A 240 -20.75 -6.74 1.92
CA VAL A 240 -19.41 -6.96 2.48
C VAL A 240 -18.32 -6.42 1.54
N ASP A 241 -18.46 -6.62 0.24
CA ASP A 241 -17.53 -6.08 -0.76
C ASP A 241 -17.60 -4.54 -0.80
N ARG A 242 -18.81 -3.97 -0.77
CA ARG A 242 -19.02 -2.51 -0.63
C ARG A 242 -18.44 -1.98 0.67
N LEU A 243 -18.63 -2.70 1.77
CA LEU A 243 -18.07 -2.35 3.06
C LEU A 243 -16.55 -2.34 2.96
N THR A 244 -15.92 -3.42 2.51
CA THR A 244 -14.46 -3.53 2.30
C THR A 244 -13.90 -2.43 1.39
N ASN A 245 -14.59 -2.12 0.29
CA ASN A 245 -14.18 -1.10 -0.67
C ASN A 245 -14.40 0.33 -0.16
N SER A 246 -15.46 0.59 0.60
CA SER A 246 -15.76 1.90 1.22
C SER A 246 -14.89 2.13 2.47
N THR A 247 -14.60 1.06 3.21
CA THR A 247 -13.59 0.93 4.27
C THR A 247 -12.20 0.57 3.74
N ASN A 248 -11.88 1.01 2.51
CA ASN A 248 -10.54 1.48 2.13
C ASN A 248 -9.98 2.56 3.09
N LEU A 249 -10.66 2.80 4.21
CA LEU A 249 -10.03 3.17 5.44
C LEU A 249 -8.89 2.23 5.87
N LEU A 250 -8.87 0.91 5.64
CA LEU A 250 -7.67 0.08 5.88
C LEU A 250 -6.50 0.44 4.95
N ASN A 251 -6.78 0.99 3.77
CA ASN A 251 -5.76 1.62 2.92
C ASN A 251 -5.42 3.05 3.37
N PHE A 252 -6.36 3.77 4.00
CA PHE A 252 -6.14 5.10 4.60
C PHE A 252 -5.38 5.00 5.94
N LEU A 253 -5.91 4.27 6.92
CA LEU A 253 -5.24 3.74 8.11
C LEU A 253 -3.99 2.96 7.74
N GLY A 254 -3.95 2.18 6.67
CA GLY A 254 -2.73 1.49 6.21
C GLY A 254 -1.69 2.49 5.71
N GLN A 255 -2.10 3.48 4.93
CA GLN A 255 -1.21 4.59 4.54
C GLN A 255 -0.74 5.42 5.72
N HIS A 256 -1.52 5.53 6.80
CA HIS A 256 -1.20 6.36 7.97
C HIS A 256 -0.61 5.59 9.17
N ALA A 257 -0.86 4.28 9.24
CA ALA A 257 -0.39 3.35 10.27
C ALA A 257 0.75 2.47 9.76
N LEU A 258 0.95 2.22 8.45
CA LEU A 258 2.21 1.64 7.94
C LEU A 258 3.37 2.66 7.90
N ILE A 259 3.11 3.91 8.29
CA ILE A 259 4.16 4.85 8.71
C ILE A 259 4.75 4.40 10.07
N MET A 260 4.27 3.29 10.67
CA MET A 260 4.64 2.76 12.00
C MET A 260 6.09 2.33 12.22
N GLN A 261 7.02 2.45 11.28
CA GLN A 261 8.39 1.98 11.53
C GLN A 261 9.50 3.03 11.51
N GLU A 262 9.20 4.32 11.35
CA GLU A 262 10.23 5.35 11.56
C GLU A 262 9.85 6.24 12.76
N GLU A 263 10.78 6.24 13.72
CA GLU A 263 10.79 7.08 14.91
C GLU A 263 10.74 8.57 14.54
N LEU A 264 10.27 9.39 15.48
CA LEU A 264 9.92 10.81 15.26
C LEU A 264 11.10 11.66 14.74
N PRO A 265 10.86 12.55 13.75
CA PRO A 265 11.57 13.82 13.68
C PRO A 265 10.75 14.90 14.40
N THR A 266 11.46 15.71 15.19
CA THR A 266 10.92 16.84 15.95
C THR A 266 10.57 17.99 14.99
N ALA A 267 9.66 18.87 15.42
CA ALA A 267 8.85 19.78 14.59
C ALA A 267 9.58 20.93 13.85
N GLU A 268 10.88 20.83 13.57
CA GLU A 268 11.66 21.87 12.87
C GLU A 268 12.09 21.48 11.43
N GLU A 269 11.90 20.24 10.99
CA GLU A 269 12.44 19.76 9.69
C GLU A 269 11.54 19.94 8.46
N HIS A 270 10.33 20.48 8.59
CA HIS A 270 9.37 20.53 7.48
C HIS A 270 9.74 21.48 6.31
N THR A 271 10.88 22.18 6.37
CA THR A 271 11.42 22.90 5.20
C THR A 271 12.55 22.15 4.49
N ALA A 272 13.00 20.99 5.00
CA ALA A 272 14.11 20.21 4.45
C ALA A 272 13.70 18.91 3.71
N GLU A 273 12.55 18.31 4.02
CA GLU A 273 12.18 16.98 3.49
C GLU A 273 11.91 16.93 1.97
N ASP A 274 11.51 18.04 1.34
CA ASP A 274 11.34 18.11 -0.13
C ASP A 274 12.69 18.00 -0.89
N LYS A 275 13.84 17.94 -0.18
CA LYS A 275 15.17 17.76 -0.78
C LYS A 275 15.70 16.32 -0.79
N ARG A 276 15.05 15.33 -0.17
CA ARG A 276 15.56 13.93 -0.09
C ARG A 276 15.26 13.07 -1.34
N TYR A 277 14.36 13.48 -2.23
CA TYR A 277 14.03 12.74 -3.46
C TYR A 277 14.80 13.29 -4.67
N HIS A 278 15.80 12.55 -5.14
CA HIS A 278 16.47 12.85 -6.41
C HIS A 278 16.00 11.90 -7.51
N PHE A 279 15.05 12.38 -8.34
CA PHE A 279 14.53 11.65 -9.50
C PHE A 279 15.66 11.08 -10.38
N MET A 280 16.76 11.81 -10.55
CA MET A 280 17.91 11.35 -11.33
C MET A 280 18.60 10.12 -10.74
N SER A 281 18.68 10.01 -9.41
CA SER A 281 19.27 8.85 -8.75
C SER A 281 18.36 7.62 -8.84
N LEU A 282 17.03 7.81 -8.84
CA LEU A 282 16.07 6.75 -9.17
C LEU A 282 16.19 6.31 -10.64
N LEU A 283 16.30 7.25 -11.57
CA LEU A 283 16.47 6.94 -12.99
C LEU A 283 17.77 6.15 -13.26
N LEU A 284 18.89 6.56 -12.65
CA LEU A 284 20.16 5.82 -12.71
C LEU A 284 20.03 4.41 -12.14
N ASN A 285 19.29 4.25 -11.05
CA ASN A 285 19.02 2.95 -10.46
C ASN A 285 18.24 2.02 -11.41
N LEU A 286 17.18 2.54 -12.05
CA LEU A 286 16.41 1.81 -13.06
C LEU A 286 17.26 1.48 -14.30
N ALA A 287 18.09 2.44 -14.75
CA ALA A 287 19.00 2.26 -15.87
C ALA A 287 20.03 1.16 -15.59
N ASN A 288 20.58 1.10 -14.37
CA ASN A 288 21.48 0.02 -13.95
C ASN A 288 20.82 -1.36 -14.09
N THR A 289 19.58 -1.49 -13.59
CA THR A 289 18.82 -2.73 -13.66
C THR A 289 18.52 -3.15 -15.08
N PHE A 290 18.09 -2.21 -15.92
CA PHE A 290 17.85 -2.44 -17.34
C PHE A 290 19.12 -2.92 -18.03
N LEU A 291 20.23 -2.18 -17.88
CA LEU A 291 21.50 -2.47 -18.53
C LEU A 291 22.08 -3.81 -18.07
N TYR A 292 21.97 -4.15 -16.78
CA TYR A 292 22.36 -5.46 -16.26
C TYR A 292 21.53 -6.60 -16.85
N MET A 293 20.24 -6.40 -17.05
CA MET A 293 19.39 -7.41 -17.68
C MET A 293 19.72 -7.57 -19.17
N VAL A 294 19.97 -6.48 -19.90
CA VAL A 294 20.50 -6.58 -21.28
C VAL A 294 21.80 -7.37 -21.29
N ASN A 295 22.75 -7.07 -20.38
CA ASN A 295 24.04 -7.75 -20.28
C ASN A 295 23.92 -9.27 -20.10
N THR A 296 22.95 -9.68 -19.29
CA THR A 296 22.75 -11.10 -18.95
C THR A 296 22.22 -11.87 -20.16
N TYR A 297 21.31 -11.27 -20.92
CA TYR A 297 20.55 -11.96 -21.97
C TYR A 297 21.06 -11.71 -23.39
N ILE A 298 21.85 -10.66 -23.65
CA ILE A 298 22.44 -10.39 -24.97
C ILE A 298 23.37 -11.52 -25.44
N ILE A 299 23.87 -12.32 -24.51
CA ILE A 299 24.85 -13.35 -24.81
C ILE A 299 24.20 -14.74 -24.98
N VAL A 300 22.92 -14.89 -24.64
CA VAL A 300 22.25 -16.20 -24.72
C VAL A 300 22.18 -16.72 -26.16
N PRO A 301 21.82 -15.92 -27.18
CA PRO A 301 21.73 -16.42 -28.57
C PRO A 301 23.07 -16.84 -29.17
N THR A 302 24.19 -16.29 -28.71
CA THR A 302 25.54 -16.52 -29.26
C THR A 302 26.40 -17.45 -28.40
N ALA A 303 25.88 -17.91 -27.25
CA ALA A 303 26.68 -18.69 -26.29
C ALA A 303 27.15 -20.04 -26.85
N ASP A 304 26.37 -20.68 -27.71
CA ASP A 304 26.70 -21.97 -28.32
C ASP A 304 27.79 -21.82 -29.40
N ASP A 305 27.56 -20.92 -30.36
CA ASP A 305 28.53 -20.57 -31.41
C ASP A 305 29.87 -20.09 -30.82
N TYR A 306 29.82 -19.30 -29.74
CA TYR A 306 31.04 -18.85 -29.09
C TYR A 306 31.81 -19.97 -28.37
N SER A 307 31.11 -20.90 -27.73
CA SER A 307 31.75 -22.03 -27.05
C SER A 307 32.38 -22.99 -28.05
N THR A 308 31.68 -23.27 -29.15
CA THR A 308 32.16 -24.17 -30.21
C THR A 308 33.31 -23.56 -31.02
N SER A 309 33.31 -22.25 -31.28
CA SER A 309 34.43 -21.56 -31.96
C SER A 309 35.72 -21.55 -31.16
N LEU A 310 35.65 -21.66 -29.83
CA LEU A 310 36.79 -21.86 -28.93
C LEU A 310 37.23 -23.34 -28.80
N GLY A 311 36.60 -24.25 -29.54
CA GLY A 311 36.89 -25.69 -29.51
C GLY A 311 36.26 -26.45 -28.33
N ALA A 312 35.25 -25.89 -27.66
CA ALA A 312 34.54 -26.54 -26.56
C ALA A 312 33.39 -27.43 -27.05
N ALA A 313 33.03 -28.44 -26.25
CA ALA A 313 31.80 -29.21 -26.47
C ALA A 313 30.55 -28.35 -26.24
N ALA A 314 29.44 -28.64 -26.93
CA ALA A 314 28.17 -27.91 -26.80
C ALA A 314 27.65 -27.86 -25.36
N THR A 315 27.96 -28.87 -24.52
CA THR A 315 27.60 -28.86 -23.08
C THR A 315 28.22 -27.70 -22.29
N VAL A 316 29.31 -27.12 -22.78
CA VAL A 316 29.99 -25.98 -22.15
C VAL A 316 29.18 -24.69 -22.29
N CYS A 317 28.31 -24.56 -23.32
CA CYS A 317 27.48 -23.37 -23.48
C CYS A 317 26.52 -23.18 -22.28
N GLY A 318 26.00 -24.27 -21.71
CA GLY A 318 25.20 -24.27 -20.48
C GLY A 318 26.00 -23.79 -19.26
N ILE A 319 27.28 -24.17 -19.17
CA ILE A 319 28.20 -23.70 -18.10
C ILE A 319 28.49 -22.21 -18.27
N VAL A 320 28.68 -21.74 -19.50
CA VAL A 320 28.91 -20.32 -19.81
C VAL A 320 27.70 -19.48 -19.39
N ILE A 321 26.47 -19.93 -19.66
CA ILE A 321 25.25 -19.24 -19.22
C ILE A 321 25.07 -19.34 -17.70
N GLY A 322 25.25 -20.54 -17.12
CA GLY A 322 25.00 -20.81 -15.70
C GLY A 322 26.02 -20.17 -14.75
N SER A 323 27.29 -20.05 -15.16
CA SER A 323 28.37 -19.48 -14.34
C SER A 323 28.05 -18.07 -13.83
N MET A 324 27.42 -17.24 -14.66
CA MET A 324 26.98 -15.90 -14.28
C MET A 324 25.91 -15.92 -13.17
N ALA A 325 24.93 -16.82 -13.27
CA ALA A 325 23.87 -16.95 -12.27
C ALA A 325 24.42 -17.42 -10.92
N VAL A 326 25.39 -18.35 -10.92
CA VAL A 326 26.08 -18.81 -9.71
C VAL A 326 26.82 -17.65 -9.04
N ALA A 327 27.62 -16.89 -9.78
CA ALA A 327 28.33 -15.72 -9.25
C ALA A 327 27.38 -14.64 -8.70
N GLN A 328 26.22 -14.45 -9.35
CA GLN A 328 25.20 -13.51 -8.91
C GLN A 328 24.62 -13.83 -7.51
N ILE A 329 24.50 -15.12 -7.15
CA ILE A 329 24.02 -15.51 -5.82
C ILE A 329 24.96 -14.98 -4.74
N PHE A 330 26.27 -15.20 -4.90
CA PHE A 330 27.29 -14.71 -3.96
C PHE A 330 27.34 -13.17 -3.92
N SER A 331 27.29 -12.55 -5.11
CA SER A 331 27.21 -11.11 -5.28
C SER A 331 26.08 -10.49 -4.46
N SER A 332 24.88 -11.09 -4.50
CA SER A 332 23.69 -10.55 -3.84
C SER A 332 23.84 -10.40 -2.32
N VAL A 333 24.53 -11.34 -1.67
CA VAL A 333 24.79 -11.31 -0.22
C VAL A 333 25.76 -10.20 0.13
N TYR A 334 26.88 -10.11 -0.59
CA TYR A 334 27.92 -9.09 -0.36
C TYR A 334 27.39 -7.67 -0.59
N PHE A 335 26.68 -7.47 -1.71
CA PHE A 335 26.07 -6.18 -2.02
C PHE A 335 24.95 -5.81 -1.08
N SER A 336 24.18 -6.78 -0.57
CA SER A 336 23.16 -6.52 0.45
C SER A 336 23.79 -5.98 1.73
N ALA A 337 24.89 -6.59 2.20
CA ALA A 337 25.62 -6.10 3.36
C ALA A 337 26.26 -4.72 3.13
N TRP A 338 26.90 -4.50 1.97
CA TRP A 338 27.56 -3.24 1.65
C TRP A 338 26.56 -2.08 1.47
N SER A 339 25.38 -2.37 0.93
CA SER A 339 24.30 -1.38 0.76
C SER A 339 23.75 -0.82 2.08
N ASN A 340 24.04 -1.45 3.23
CA ASN A 340 23.71 -0.87 4.54
C ASN A 340 24.44 0.45 4.80
N LYS A 341 25.62 0.66 4.20
CA LYS A 341 26.51 1.79 4.52
C LYS A 341 26.55 2.86 3.42
N SER A 342 26.36 2.47 2.17
CA SER A 342 26.45 3.36 1.00
C SER A 342 25.77 2.72 -0.19
N TYR A 343 25.08 3.51 -1.01
CA TYR A 343 24.49 3.04 -2.26
C TYR A 343 25.35 3.39 -3.47
N PHE A 344 26.14 4.46 -3.39
CA PHE A 344 26.98 4.91 -4.50
C PHE A 344 28.19 3.99 -4.71
N ARG A 345 28.92 3.66 -3.64
CA ARG A 345 30.15 2.85 -3.73
C ARG A 345 29.91 1.46 -4.33
N PRO A 346 28.85 0.72 -3.94
CA PRO A 346 28.61 -0.57 -4.54
C PRO A 346 28.16 -0.48 -6.00
N LEU A 347 27.42 0.56 -6.41
CA LEU A 347 27.05 0.78 -7.82
C LEU A 347 28.26 1.07 -8.71
N VAL A 348 29.22 1.86 -8.20
CA VAL A 348 30.49 2.11 -8.89
C VAL A 348 31.29 0.82 -9.04
N PHE A 349 31.46 0.06 -7.96
CA PHE A 349 32.17 -1.22 -7.99
C PHE A 349 31.53 -2.20 -8.97
N SER A 350 30.20 -2.34 -8.93
CA SER A 350 29.42 -3.14 -9.87
C SER A 350 29.71 -2.77 -11.33
N SER A 351 29.69 -1.47 -11.65
CA SER A 351 29.91 -0.99 -13.02
C SER A 351 31.34 -1.27 -13.51
N VAL A 352 32.34 -1.12 -12.64
CA VAL A 352 33.75 -1.42 -12.97
C VAL A 352 33.96 -2.91 -13.21
N VAL A 353 33.39 -3.76 -12.36
CA VAL A 353 33.47 -5.23 -12.50
C VAL A 353 32.75 -5.71 -13.76
N LEU A 354 31.60 -5.11 -14.10
CA LEU A 354 30.85 -5.41 -15.33
C LEU A 354 31.58 -4.96 -16.59
N PHE A 355 32.26 -3.82 -16.54
CA PHE A 355 33.15 -3.39 -17.62
C PHE A 355 34.27 -4.42 -17.83
N LEU A 356 34.98 -4.78 -16.76
CA LEU A 356 36.09 -5.73 -16.85
C LEU A 356 35.63 -7.12 -17.32
N GLY A 357 34.53 -7.62 -16.79
CA GLY A 357 33.95 -8.90 -17.19
C GLY A 357 33.57 -8.96 -18.67
N ASN A 358 33.00 -7.88 -19.20
CA ASN A 358 32.64 -7.78 -20.62
C ASN A 358 33.86 -7.67 -21.55
N VAL A 359 34.91 -6.96 -21.13
CA VAL A 359 36.18 -6.90 -21.86
C VAL A 359 36.84 -8.28 -21.88
N MET A 360 36.88 -8.99 -20.74
CA MET A 360 37.40 -10.36 -20.68
C MET A 360 36.59 -11.32 -21.54
N TYR A 361 35.26 -11.19 -21.52
CA TYR A 361 34.37 -11.96 -22.38
C TYR A 361 34.69 -11.75 -23.86
N ALA A 362 34.91 -10.51 -24.31
CA ALA A 362 35.23 -10.22 -25.71
C ALA A 362 36.64 -10.69 -26.12
N LEU A 363 37.63 -10.53 -25.24
CA LEU A 363 39.03 -10.94 -25.50
C LEU A 363 39.24 -12.46 -25.47
N ALA A 364 38.30 -13.23 -24.90
CA ALA A 364 38.43 -14.69 -24.83
C ALA A 364 38.53 -15.34 -26.22
N TYR A 365 37.91 -14.76 -27.25
CA TYR A 365 38.02 -15.18 -28.64
C TYR A 365 39.44 -15.02 -29.18
N ASP A 366 40.04 -13.84 -29.00
CA ASP A 366 41.40 -13.55 -29.51
C ASP A 366 42.49 -14.31 -28.73
N LEU A 367 42.24 -14.62 -27.46
CA LEU A 367 43.12 -15.44 -26.61
C LEU A 367 42.87 -16.96 -26.77
N ASN A 368 41.84 -17.34 -27.53
CA ASN A 368 41.38 -18.71 -27.75
C ASN A 368 41.29 -19.53 -26.44
N SER A 369 40.68 -18.95 -25.39
CA SER A 369 40.66 -19.56 -24.05
C SER A 369 39.27 -19.56 -23.41
N ILE A 370 38.72 -20.75 -23.21
CA ILE A 370 37.45 -20.99 -22.50
C ILE A 370 37.53 -20.53 -21.04
N SER A 371 38.71 -20.65 -20.41
CA SER A 371 38.90 -20.20 -19.03
C SER A 371 38.71 -18.68 -18.89
N VAL A 372 39.24 -17.90 -19.84
CA VAL A 372 39.06 -16.44 -19.86
C VAL A 372 37.58 -16.08 -20.07
N LEU A 373 36.89 -16.82 -20.94
CA LEU A 373 35.45 -16.68 -21.15
C LEU A 373 34.65 -16.88 -19.85
N LEU A 374 34.92 -17.97 -19.14
CA LEU A 374 34.24 -18.30 -17.89
C LEU A 374 34.56 -17.30 -16.78
N ILE A 375 35.82 -16.86 -16.66
CA ILE A 375 36.19 -15.83 -15.69
C ILE A 375 35.46 -14.51 -16.02
N GLY A 376 35.40 -14.11 -17.29
CA GLY A 376 34.62 -12.94 -17.72
C GLY A 376 33.15 -13.03 -17.30
N ARG A 377 32.53 -14.21 -17.44
CA ARG A 377 31.14 -14.47 -16.99
C ARG A 377 30.97 -14.41 -15.49
N LEU A 378 31.90 -14.98 -14.73
CA LEU A 378 31.89 -14.89 -13.27
C LEU A 378 31.99 -13.44 -12.81
N PHE A 379 32.86 -12.63 -13.42
CA PHE A 379 32.95 -11.19 -13.14
C PHE A 379 31.62 -10.48 -13.49
N CYS A 380 31.00 -10.77 -14.63
CA CYS A 380 29.69 -10.21 -14.96
C CYS A 380 28.61 -10.57 -13.93
N GLY A 381 28.64 -11.76 -13.33
CA GLY A 381 27.73 -12.14 -12.24
C GLY A 381 28.07 -11.46 -10.90
N LEU A 382 29.35 -11.34 -10.57
CA LEU A 382 29.84 -10.62 -9.38
C LEU A 382 29.57 -9.11 -9.42
N GLY A 383 29.25 -8.55 -10.59
CA GLY A 383 28.82 -7.17 -10.72
C GLY A 383 27.34 -6.95 -10.45
N SER A 384 26.57 -7.94 -9.98
CA SER A 384 25.12 -7.80 -9.82
C SER A 384 24.73 -6.90 -8.64
N ALA A 385 24.38 -5.64 -8.94
CA ALA A 385 23.88 -4.68 -7.96
C ALA A 385 22.36 -4.75 -7.73
N ARG A 386 21.67 -5.80 -8.20
CA ARG A 386 20.19 -5.88 -8.11
C ARG A 386 19.64 -5.79 -6.69
N ALA A 387 20.36 -6.35 -5.71
CA ALA A 387 20.00 -6.24 -4.29
C ALA A 387 20.07 -4.78 -3.82
N VAL A 388 21.12 -4.05 -4.21
CA VAL A 388 21.29 -2.62 -3.92
C VAL A 388 20.18 -1.80 -4.56
N ASN A 389 19.83 -2.10 -5.81
CA ASN A 389 18.81 -1.38 -6.55
C ASN A 389 17.43 -1.48 -5.90
N ARG A 390 17.05 -2.71 -5.54
CA ARG A 390 15.79 -2.99 -4.85
C ARG A 390 15.74 -2.32 -3.49
N ARG A 391 16.85 -2.33 -2.76
CA ARG A 391 16.98 -1.68 -1.45
C ARG A 391 16.90 -0.16 -1.55
N TYR A 392 17.60 0.45 -2.51
CA TYR A 392 17.52 1.89 -2.76
C TYR A 392 16.09 2.35 -3.03
N ILE A 393 15.31 1.57 -3.80
CA ILE A 393 13.88 1.86 -4.02
C ILE A 393 13.08 1.74 -2.72
N SER A 394 13.42 0.79 -1.86
CA SER A 394 12.76 0.62 -0.56
C SER A 394 13.02 1.79 0.39
N ASP A 395 14.27 2.24 0.44
CA ASP A 395 14.79 3.13 1.48
C ASP A 395 14.71 4.62 1.07
N CYS A 396 14.90 4.93 -0.22
CA CYS A 396 15.06 6.32 -0.69
C CYS A 396 13.81 6.87 -1.42
N VAL A 397 12.87 6.02 -1.82
CA VAL A 397 11.69 6.43 -2.59
C VAL A 397 10.49 6.62 -1.65
N PRO A 398 9.83 7.79 -1.67
CA PRO A 398 8.66 8.06 -0.84
C PRO A 398 7.56 7.00 -1.00
N LEU A 399 6.94 6.60 0.11
CA LEU A 399 5.91 5.54 0.16
C LEU A 399 4.81 5.68 -0.90
N LYS A 400 4.41 6.92 -1.20
CA LYS A 400 3.38 7.25 -2.20
C LYS A 400 3.72 6.80 -3.62
N ILE A 401 4.99 6.81 -3.99
CA ILE A 401 5.47 6.43 -5.34
C ILE A 401 6.33 5.15 -5.32
N ARG A 402 6.60 4.58 -4.14
CA ARG A 402 7.43 3.37 -3.98
C ARG A 402 6.88 2.16 -4.74
N MET A 403 5.56 1.97 -4.75
CA MET A 403 4.93 0.90 -5.53
C MET A 403 5.16 1.09 -7.03
N GLN A 404 5.07 2.33 -7.51
CA GLN A 404 5.31 2.67 -8.91
C GLN A 404 6.78 2.54 -9.30
N ALA A 405 7.71 2.97 -8.44
CA ALA A 405 9.14 2.78 -8.66
C ALA A 405 9.52 1.28 -8.66
N SER A 406 8.92 0.47 -7.79
CA SER A 406 9.09 -0.99 -7.80
C SER A 406 8.54 -1.62 -9.08
N ALA A 407 7.36 -1.17 -9.55
CA ALA A 407 6.82 -1.60 -10.83
C ALA A 407 7.76 -1.20 -11.98
N GLY A 408 8.28 0.03 -11.98
CA GLY A 408 9.27 0.51 -12.94
C GLY A 408 10.55 -0.33 -12.96
N PHE A 409 11.05 -0.78 -11.81
CA PHE A 409 12.20 -1.69 -11.72
C PHE A 409 11.91 -3.06 -12.36
N VAL A 410 10.71 -3.62 -12.15
CA VAL A 410 10.29 -4.88 -12.76
C VAL A 410 10.14 -4.71 -14.28
N SER A 411 9.49 -3.63 -14.72
CA SER A 411 9.34 -3.31 -16.14
C SER A 411 10.68 -3.09 -16.82
N ALA A 412 11.60 -2.34 -16.22
CA ALA A 412 12.96 -2.14 -16.71
C ALA A 412 13.73 -3.47 -16.79
N SER A 413 13.55 -4.36 -15.82
CA SER A 413 14.14 -5.70 -15.88
C SER A 413 13.59 -6.49 -17.07
N ALA A 414 12.26 -6.56 -17.22
CA ALA A 414 11.61 -7.29 -18.29
C ALA A 414 11.99 -6.76 -19.68
N LEU A 415 12.04 -5.43 -19.83
CA LEU A 415 12.52 -4.79 -21.05
C LEU A 415 13.97 -5.16 -21.34
N GLY A 416 14.86 -5.15 -20.34
CA GLY A 416 16.25 -5.56 -20.53
C GLY A 416 16.39 -7.02 -20.97
N MET A 417 15.59 -7.92 -20.41
CA MET A 417 15.57 -9.34 -20.80
C MET A 417 15.13 -9.54 -22.25
N ALA A 418 14.16 -8.75 -22.73
CA ALA A 418 13.71 -8.78 -24.12
C ALA A 418 14.71 -8.10 -25.08
N CYS A 419 15.25 -6.94 -24.68
CA CYS A 419 16.20 -6.17 -25.49
C CYS A 419 17.53 -6.89 -25.69
N GLY A 420 17.97 -7.73 -24.73
CA GLY A 420 19.22 -8.49 -24.83
C GLY A 420 19.32 -9.30 -26.13
N PRO A 421 18.49 -10.35 -26.32
CA PRO A 421 18.53 -11.17 -27.52
C PRO A 421 18.26 -10.38 -28.81
N ALA A 422 17.39 -9.37 -28.75
CA ALA A 422 17.10 -8.51 -29.90
C ALA A 422 18.35 -7.72 -30.36
N LEU A 423 19.12 -7.16 -29.43
CA LEU A 423 20.39 -6.49 -29.72
C LEU A 423 21.43 -7.47 -30.26
N ALA A 424 21.50 -8.69 -29.71
CA ALA A 424 22.40 -9.73 -30.18
C ALA A 424 22.16 -10.07 -31.66
N GLY A 425 20.89 -10.20 -32.06
CA GLY A 425 20.50 -10.46 -33.46
C GLY A 425 20.83 -9.32 -34.42
N LEU A 426 20.92 -8.07 -33.94
CA LEU A 426 21.31 -6.92 -34.74
C LEU A 426 22.84 -6.78 -34.88
N LEU A 427 23.62 -7.43 -34.01
CA LEU A 427 25.08 -7.34 -33.95
C LEU A 427 25.80 -8.41 -34.80
N GLN A 428 25.21 -8.79 -35.94
CA GLN A 428 25.78 -9.77 -36.87
C GLN A 428 26.76 -9.13 -37.87
N THR A 429 27.85 -8.55 -37.38
CA THR A 429 28.90 -7.98 -38.24
C THR A 429 30.22 -8.66 -37.99
N ASN A 430 30.99 -8.89 -39.05
CA ASN A 430 32.30 -9.52 -39.00
C ASN A 430 33.34 -8.59 -39.61
N PHE A 431 34.20 -7.99 -38.78
CA PHE A 431 35.36 -7.22 -39.22
C PHE A 431 36.49 -7.31 -38.19
N LYS A 432 37.72 -7.05 -38.61
CA LYS A 432 38.90 -7.13 -37.75
C LYS A 432 39.62 -5.79 -37.73
N ILE A 433 39.86 -5.24 -36.55
CA ILE A 433 40.64 -4.02 -36.36
C ILE A 433 41.91 -4.41 -35.59
N TYR A 434 43.07 -4.28 -36.25
CA TYR A 434 44.36 -4.73 -35.72
C TYR A 434 44.34 -6.18 -35.23
N LYS A 435 44.53 -6.41 -33.92
CA LYS A 435 44.55 -7.73 -33.26
C LYS A 435 43.24 -8.08 -32.57
N ILE A 436 42.22 -7.22 -32.64
CA ILE A 436 40.92 -7.43 -31.98
C ILE A 436 39.89 -7.85 -33.03
N THR A 437 39.26 -9.00 -32.80
CA THR A 437 38.21 -9.51 -33.67
C THR A 437 36.85 -8.95 -33.22
N PHE A 438 36.09 -8.40 -34.17
CA PHE A 438 34.70 -7.99 -33.97
C PHE A 438 33.81 -8.90 -34.81
N ASN A 439 33.32 -9.95 -34.19
CA ASN A 439 32.39 -10.92 -34.76
C ASN A 439 31.08 -10.92 -33.95
N GLN A 440 30.09 -11.67 -34.42
CA GLN A 440 28.80 -11.84 -33.76
C GLN A 440 28.91 -12.28 -32.28
N ASP A 441 29.97 -13.02 -31.92
CA ASP A 441 30.18 -13.55 -30.57
C ASP A 441 30.82 -12.52 -29.62
N THR A 442 31.75 -11.71 -30.11
CA THR A 442 32.53 -10.73 -29.32
C THR A 442 31.88 -9.36 -29.25
N LEU A 443 31.08 -8.98 -30.27
CA LEU A 443 30.38 -7.69 -30.34
C LEU A 443 29.48 -7.42 -29.14
N PRO A 444 28.68 -8.38 -28.63
CA PRO A 444 27.94 -8.19 -27.39
C PRO A 444 28.81 -7.72 -26.22
N GLY A 445 30.00 -8.30 -26.05
CA GLY A 445 30.94 -7.91 -25.00
C GLY A 445 31.47 -6.49 -25.18
N TRP A 446 31.90 -6.13 -26.39
CA TRP A 446 32.39 -4.79 -26.68
C TRP A 446 31.32 -3.71 -26.50
N VAL A 447 30.11 -3.93 -27.04
CA VAL A 447 29.00 -2.99 -26.91
C VAL A 447 28.60 -2.78 -25.45
N MET A 448 28.49 -3.86 -24.68
CA MET A 448 28.15 -3.76 -23.27
C MET A 448 29.27 -3.12 -22.45
N SER A 449 30.54 -3.36 -22.77
CA SER A 449 31.67 -2.71 -22.09
C SER A 449 31.61 -1.18 -22.23
N ILE A 450 31.31 -0.67 -23.43
CA ILE A 450 31.14 0.76 -23.69
C ILE A 450 29.92 1.30 -22.94
N ALA A 451 28.80 0.57 -22.96
CA ALA A 451 27.59 0.96 -22.26
C ALA A 451 27.80 1.07 -20.74
N TRP A 452 28.58 0.16 -20.14
CA TRP A 452 28.95 0.22 -18.71
C TRP A 452 29.87 1.39 -18.37
N ILE A 453 30.79 1.76 -19.28
CA ILE A 453 31.61 2.98 -19.10
C ILE A 453 30.73 4.23 -19.16
N ILE A 454 29.83 4.33 -20.14
CA ILE A 454 28.91 5.47 -20.26
C ILE A 454 28.04 5.58 -19.00
N TYR A 455 27.51 4.44 -18.54
CA TYR A 455 26.75 4.39 -17.29
C TYR A 455 27.59 4.81 -16.09
N LEU A 456 28.85 4.36 -15.98
CA LEU A 456 29.75 4.75 -14.90
C LEU A 456 30.01 6.26 -14.87
N ILE A 457 30.25 6.88 -16.03
CA ILE A 457 30.42 8.33 -16.16
C ILE A 457 29.13 9.05 -15.74
N TRP A 458 27.98 8.57 -16.21
CA TRP A 458 26.69 9.17 -15.86
C TRP A 458 26.38 9.06 -14.36
N LEU A 459 26.67 7.90 -13.76
CA LEU A 459 26.56 7.67 -12.32
C LEU A 459 27.44 8.66 -11.55
N TRP A 460 28.69 8.88 -11.98
CA TRP A 460 29.62 9.77 -11.29
C TRP A 460 29.18 11.24 -11.30
N ILE A 461 28.55 11.69 -12.40
CA ILE A 461 28.12 13.08 -12.56
C ILE A 461 26.78 13.35 -11.87
N SER A 462 25.84 12.40 -11.95
CA SER A 462 24.43 12.66 -11.65
C SER A 462 23.90 11.95 -10.39
N PHE A 463 24.64 10.99 -9.83
CA PHE A 463 24.19 10.30 -8.62
C PHE A 463 24.51 11.13 -7.38
N ARG A 464 23.50 11.33 -6.53
CA ARG A 464 23.68 12.03 -5.26
C ARG A 464 23.31 11.08 -4.14
N GLU A 465 24.28 10.79 -3.28
CA GLU A 465 24.09 9.86 -2.16
C GLU A 465 23.11 10.47 -1.14
N PRO A 466 22.02 9.76 -0.79
CA PRO A 466 21.12 10.21 0.28
C PRO A 466 21.87 10.16 1.62
N ALA A 467 21.71 11.20 2.43
CA ALA A 467 22.35 11.28 3.74
C ALA A 467 21.80 10.17 4.65
N LEU A 468 22.61 9.14 4.93
CA LEU A 468 22.34 8.21 6.02
C LEU A 468 22.56 8.93 7.35
N GLU A 469 21.56 8.89 8.22
CA GLU A 469 21.71 9.30 9.62
C GLU A 469 22.82 8.44 10.25
N THR A 470 23.92 9.09 10.59
CA THR A 470 25.05 8.42 11.24
C THR A 470 24.63 8.18 12.68
N GLU A 471 24.68 6.93 13.14
CA GLU A 471 24.48 6.56 14.55
C GLU A 471 25.18 7.59 15.45
N VAL A 472 24.38 8.30 16.25
CA VAL A 472 24.89 9.19 17.28
C VAL A 472 25.62 8.30 18.28
N ASN A 473 26.95 8.33 18.25
CA ASN A 473 27.80 7.77 19.27
C ASN A 473 27.34 8.30 20.64
N HIS A 474 26.81 7.42 21.49
CA HIS A 474 26.62 7.72 22.91
C HIS A 474 27.97 8.10 23.53
N VAL A 475 28.19 9.39 23.78
CA VAL A 475 29.22 9.85 24.70
C VAL A 475 28.74 9.49 26.11
N PRO A 476 29.49 8.70 26.90
CA PRO A 476 29.12 8.45 28.29
C PRO A 476 29.38 9.72 29.08
N GLN A 477 28.32 10.40 29.50
CA GLN A 477 28.41 11.55 30.37
C GLN A 477 28.38 11.09 31.83
N ASP A 478 29.56 10.91 32.41
CA ASP A 478 29.76 10.88 33.85
C ASP A 478 29.27 12.19 34.47
N SER A 479 28.25 12.14 35.33
CA SER A 479 28.11 13.10 36.43
C SER A 479 27.10 12.59 37.48
N LYS A 480 27.69 11.93 38.48
CA LYS A 480 27.40 12.02 39.93
C LYS A 480 25.93 11.95 40.40
N ALA A 481 25.67 10.85 41.10
CA ALA A 481 24.59 10.65 42.04
C ALA A 481 24.49 11.76 43.11
N GLU A 482 23.26 12.19 43.39
CA GLU A 482 22.79 12.47 44.75
C GLU A 482 21.25 12.40 44.77
N GLY A 483 20.70 11.87 45.87
CA GLY A 483 19.44 11.13 45.86
C GLY A 483 18.16 11.97 45.81
N ASN A 484 17.05 11.30 45.45
CA ASN A 484 15.86 11.37 46.28
C ASN A 484 14.97 10.14 46.10
N ASP A 485 15.24 9.18 46.97
CA ASP A 485 14.54 7.94 47.27
C ASP A 485 13.21 8.24 48.00
N LYS A 486 12.25 8.89 47.32
CA LYS A 486 10.97 9.31 47.94
C LYS A 486 9.68 9.15 47.11
N LEU A 487 9.70 8.48 45.95
CA LEU A 487 8.48 8.31 45.13
C LEU A 487 8.08 6.85 44.85
N GLU A 488 8.60 5.89 45.62
CA GLU A 488 8.24 4.47 45.49
C GLU A 488 7.58 3.88 46.76
N LYS A 489 6.96 4.73 47.59
CA LYS A 489 6.07 4.31 48.68
C LYS A 489 4.74 5.05 48.61
N GLY A 490 3.84 4.56 47.77
CA GLY A 490 2.46 5.04 47.72
C GLY A 490 1.49 4.19 46.91
N LEU A 491 1.88 2.97 46.51
CA LEU A 491 1.17 2.17 45.50
C LEU A 491 0.74 0.78 46.01
N VAL A 492 0.13 0.72 47.19
CA VAL A 492 -0.77 -0.35 47.69
C VAL A 492 -1.50 0.29 48.91
N GLN A 493 -2.81 0.49 49.05
CA GLN A 493 -4.00 -0.39 48.93
C GLN A 493 -5.30 0.46 49.24
N PRO A 494 -6.52 -0.08 49.42
CA PRO A 494 -7.63 -0.26 48.45
C PRO A 494 -8.92 0.60 48.69
N LEU A 495 -9.91 0.39 47.81
CA LEU A 495 -11.31 0.88 47.75
C LEU A 495 -12.12 0.90 49.08
N LEU A 496 -12.89 1.99 49.32
CA LEU A 496 -14.38 2.07 49.38
C LEU A 496 -14.91 3.28 50.21
N LEU A 497 -15.87 4.03 49.61
CA LEU A 497 -17.02 4.80 50.17
C LEU A 497 -16.71 5.91 51.21
N THR A 498 -17.36 7.10 51.26
CA THR A 498 -18.77 7.49 51.04
C THR A 498 -18.86 9.00 50.75
N GLU A 499 -19.98 9.38 50.15
CA GLU A 499 -20.62 10.69 49.94
C GLU A 499 -20.12 11.91 50.74
N ALA A 500 -20.05 13.05 50.04
CA ALA A 500 -20.66 14.30 50.50
C ALA A 500 -21.02 15.16 49.29
N GLU A 501 -22.28 15.57 49.29
CA GLU A 501 -22.95 16.45 48.35
C GLU A 501 -22.24 17.80 48.20
N ASN A 502 -22.32 18.39 46.99
CA ASN A 502 -22.83 19.75 46.88
C ASN A 502 -23.37 20.01 45.48
N GLN A 503 -24.69 20.13 45.46
CA GLN A 503 -25.50 20.75 44.43
C GLN A 503 -25.09 22.23 44.28
N GLN A 504 -25.04 22.70 43.04
CA GLN A 504 -25.35 24.09 42.76
C GLN A 504 -26.08 24.13 41.41
N ASP A 505 -27.34 24.53 41.49
CA ASP A 505 -28.36 24.52 40.46
C ASP A 505 -28.14 25.53 39.32
N ASP A 506 -28.64 25.12 38.16
CA ASP A 506 -29.48 25.84 37.19
C ASP A 506 -29.26 27.32 36.92
N VAL A 507 -29.02 27.62 35.63
CA VAL A 507 -29.86 28.58 34.89
C VAL A 507 -30.09 28.06 33.47
N GLU A 508 -31.35 27.75 33.17
CA GLU A 508 -31.92 27.61 31.83
C GLU A 508 -31.77 28.91 31.04
N ASP A 509 -31.44 28.83 29.75
CA ASP A 509 -31.86 29.88 28.82
C ASP A 509 -32.40 29.26 27.52
N GLN A 510 -33.71 29.39 27.39
CA GLN A 510 -34.48 29.15 26.18
C GLN A 510 -34.49 30.44 25.36
N GLY A 511 -34.25 30.34 24.06
CA GLY A 511 -34.72 31.33 23.10
C GLY A 511 -33.65 31.82 22.13
N LEU A 512 -33.79 31.44 20.87
CA LEU A 512 -34.30 32.32 19.81
C LEU A 512 -33.90 31.73 18.46
N ASP A 513 -34.94 31.32 17.74
CA ASP A 513 -34.98 31.23 16.29
C ASP A 513 -34.45 32.53 15.69
N GLU A 514 -33.49 32.43 14.76
CA GLU A 514 -33.42 33.40 13.68
C GLU A 514 -33.08 32.66 12.38
N SER A 515 -34.09 32.67 11.52
CA SER A 515 -34.03 32.29 10.12
C SER A 515 -33.38 33.42 9.35
N GLU A 516 -32.35 33.11 8.56
CA GLU A 516 -31.96 33.96 7.42
C GLU A 516 -31.72 33.07 6.20
N GLU A 517 -32.79 32.89 5.42
CA GLU A 517 -32.74 32.83 3.96
C GLU A 517 -32.55 34.28 3.47
N ALA A 518 -31.57 34.59 2.61
CA ALA A 518 -31.68 34.72 1.15
C ALA A 518 -30.77 35.92 0.72
N PRO A 519 -30.58 36.27 -0.57
CA PRO A 519 -31.02 35.62 -1.81
C PRO A 519 -29.89 35.42 -2.86
N GLU A 520 -30.29 34.71 -3.92
CA GLU A 520 -29.63 34.61 -5.21
C GLU A 520 -29.44 35.98 -5.88
N GLU A 521 -28.25 36.25 -6.43
CA GLU A 521 -28.06 37.29 -7.44
C GLU A 521 -27.68 36.68 -8.78
N SER A 522 -28.64 36.80 -9.71
CA SER A 522 -28.51 36.61 -11.14
C SER A 522 -27.35 37.43 -11.73
N ARG A 523 -26.53 36.79 -12.58
CA ARG A 523 -25.69 37.52 -13.54
C ARG A 523 -26.13 37.17 -14.96
N GLN A 524 -26.86 38.12 -15.53
CA GLN A 524 -27.11 38.20 -16.97
C GLN A 524 -25.80 38.41 -17.73
N ALA A 525 -25.74 37.76 -18.89
CA ALA A 525 -24.73 37.94 -19.92
C ALA A 525 -24.82 39.34 -20.56
N ARG A 526 -23.67 39.89 -20.96
CA ARG A 526 -23.57 40.91 -22.00
C ARG A 526 -22.76 40.37 -23.18
N PRO A 527 -23.14 40.74 -24.42
CA PRO A 527 -22.57 40.18 -25.63
C PRO A 527 -21.27 40.88 -26.02
N THR A 528 -20.38 40.14 -26.66
CA THR A 528 -19.32 40.68 -27.52
C THR A 528 -19.74 40.53 -28.97
N LEU A 529 -19.56 41.64 -29.70
CA LEU A 529 -19.61 41.89 -31.15
C LEU A 529 -19.57 40.67 -32.09
#